data_AF-A0A432UCJ5-F1
#
_entry.id   AF-A0A432UCJ5-F1
#
_cell.length_a   1.000
_cell.length_b   1.000
_cell.length_c   1.000
_cell.angle_alpha   90.00
_cell.angle_beta   90.00
_cell.angle_gamma   90.00
#
_symmetry.space_group_name_H-M   'P 1'
#
loop_
_entity.id
_entity.type
_entity.pdbx_description
1 polymer ?
#
loop_
_entity_poly.entity_id
_entity_poly.type
_entity_poly.pdbx_seq_one_letter_code
_entity_poly.pdbx_strand_id
1 'polypeptide(L)' 'MARRRSRLVTKEDVKFIYENYSKMTAVEIAEKLGISRYQVTKVVSELRKRGVDIPKKAGKRRNPIDEFVEELKKGQ' A
#
# COMPACT_ATOMS: atom_id res chain seq x y z
N MET A 1 18.94 13.66 4.79
CA MET A 1 18.32 13.47 3.45
C MET A 1 17.13 14.40 3.31
N ALA A 2 17.16 15.36 2.38
CA ALA A 2 16.01 16.19 2.09
C ALA A 2 14.87 15.32 1.53
N ARG A 3 13.70 15.34 2.17
CA ARG A 3 12.50 14.65 1.66
C ARG A 3 12.14 15.31 0.34
N ARG A 4 12.38 14.64 -0.80
CA ARG A 4 11.89 15.11 -2.12
C ARG A 4 10.39 15.42 -1.95
N ARG A 5 10.02 16.68 -2.16
CA ARG A 5 8.64 17.14 -2.02
C ARG A 5 7.82 16.41 -3.08
N SER A 6 6.96 15.49 -2.66
CA SER A 6 6.12 14.75 -3.61
C SER A 6 5.20 15.72 -4.35
N ARG A 7 5.01 15.47 -5.66
CA ARG A 7 4.13 16.28 -6.51
C ARG A 7 2.67 16.24 -6.02
N LEU A 8 1.86 17.17 -6.50
CA LEU A 8 0.42 17.19 -6.26
C LEU A 8 -0.24 15.93 -6.87
N VAL A 9 -1.29 15.46 -6.20
CA VAL A 9 -2.11 14.31 -6.64
C VAL A 9 -3.14 14.81 -7.65
N THR A 10 -3.23 14.16 -8.81
CA THR A 10 -4.21 14.47 -9.85
C THR A 10 -5.42 13.54 -9.78
N LYS A 11 -6.43 13.78 -10.61
CA LYS A 11 -7.61 12.92 -10.71
C LYS A 11 -7.25 11.51 -11.23
N GLU A 12 -6.30 11.44 -12.14
CA GLU A 12 -5.78 10.21 -12.74
C GLU A 12 -5.08 9.36 -11.68
N ASP A 13 -4.32 9.99 -10.77
CA ASP A 13 -3.73 9.29 -9.63
C ASP A 13 -4.80 8.67 -8.74
N VAL A 14 -5.88 9.42 -8.44
CA VAL A 14 -6.99 8.93 -7.60
C VAL A 14 -7.66 7.73 -8.27
N LYS A 15 -7.90 7.79 -9.58
CA LYS A 15 -8.47 6.69 -10.37
C LYS A 15 -7.55 5.46 -10.33
N PHE A 16 -6.25 5.65 -10.56
CA PHE A 16 -5.28 4.57 -10.52
C PHE A 16 -5.20 3.91 -9.13
N ILE A 17 -5.22 4.71 -8.06
CA ILE A 17 -5.23 4.22 -6.68
C ILE A 17 -6.47 3.36 -6.46
N TYR A 18 -7.67 3.84 -6.83
CA TYR A 18 -8.92 3.11 -6.65
C TYR A 18 -8.92 1.74 -7.35
N GLU A 19 -8.50 1.69 -8.62
CA GLU A 19 -8.50 0.47 -9.44
C GLU A 19 -7.49 -0.58 -8.98
N ASN A 20 -6.43 -0.17 -8.26
CA ASN A 20 -5.29 -1.02 -7.91
C ASN A 20 -5.12 -1.28 -6.40
N TYR A 21 -5.86 -0.60 -5.52
CA TYR A 21 -5.67 -0.71 -4.07
C TYR A 21 -5.91 -2.12 -3.50
N SER A 22 -6.74 -2.92 -4.19
CA SER A 22 -7.00 -4.33 -3.85
C SER A 22 -5.96 -5.30 -4.42
N LYS A 23 -5.16 -4.87 -5.39
CA LYS A 23 -4.18 -5.69 -6.11
C LYS A 23 -2.74 -5.39 -5.67
N MET A 24 -2.49 -4.16 -5.25
CA MET A 24 -1.17 -3.62 -4.94
C MET A 24 -1.16 -2.99 -3.54
N THR A 25 0.02 -2.97 -2.92
CA THR A 25 0.28 -2.24 -1.69
C THR A 25 0.37 -0.74 -1.95
N ALA A 26 0.14 0.07 -0.91
CA ALA A 26 0.28 1.52 -1.03
C ALA A 26 1.71 1.98 -1.39
N VAL A 27 2.73 1.15 -1.13
CA VAL A 27 4.12 1.42 -1.50
C VAL A 27 4.31 1.23 -3.01
N GLU A 28 3.90 0.09 -3.55
CA GLU A 28 4.00 -0.20 -4.99
C GLU A 28 3.20 0.83 -5.82
N ILE A 29 2.03 1.25 -5.34
CA ILE A 29 1.24 2.31 -5.99
C ILE A 29 1.98 3.65 -5.96
N ALA A 30 2.60 3.99 -4.83
CA ALA A 30 3.34 5.22 -4.67
C ALA A 30 4.55 5.29 -5.62
N GLU A 31 5.27 4.17 -5.75
CA GLU A 31 6.40 4.03 -6.69
C GLU A 31 5.96 4.21 -8.14
N LYS A 32 4.86 3.55 -8.55
CA LYS A 32 4.33 3.67 -9.91
C LYS A 32 3.88 5.09 -10.26
N LEU A 33 3.32 5.82 -9.30
CA LEU A 33 2.82 7.18 -9.50
C LEU A 33 3.89 8.26 -9.25
N GLY A 34 5.04 7.90 -8.67
CA GLY A 34 6.06 8.87 -8.25
C GLY A 34 5.59 9.81 -7.13
N ILE A 35 4.71 9.34 -6.25
CA ILE A 35 4.18 10.10 -5.11
C ILE A 35 4.57 9.43 -3.79
N SER A 36 4.25 10.05 -2.65
CA SER A 36 4.51 9.40 -1.36
C SER A 36 3.44 8.36 -1.01
N ARG A 37 3.85 7.29 -0.31
CA ARG A 37 2.93 6.33 0.34
C ARG A 37 1.86 7.01 1.21
N TYR A 38 2.23 8.12 1.85
CA TYR A 38 1.32 8.92 2.65
C TYR A 38 0.20 9.53 1.80
N GLN A 39 0.52 10.09 0.63
CA GLN A 39 -0.50 10.62 -0.28
C GLN A 39 -1.46 9.54 -0.76
N VAL A 40 -0.96 8.35 -1.11
CA VAL A 40 -1.82 7.20 -1.46
C VAL A 40 -2.79 6.89 -0.32
N THR A 41 -2.29 6.81 0.91
CA THR A 41 -3.11 6.53 2.10
C THR A 41 -4.13 7.63 2.37
N LYS A 42 -3.74 8.91 2.19
CA LYS A 42 -4.63 10.06 2.33
C LYS A 42 -5.77 10.01 1.32
N VAL A 43 -5.48 9.74 0.05
CA VAL A 43 -6.50 9.59 -1.01
C VAL A 43 -7.52 8.53 -0.64
N VAL A 44 -7.05 7.34 -0.21
CA VAL A 44 -7.95 6.23 0.17
C VAL A 44 -8.81 6.61 1.37
N SER A 45 -8.25 7.29 2.37
CA SER A 45 -9.00 7.79 3.53
C SER A 45 -10.07 8.80 3.11
N GLU A 46 -9.74 9.72 2.21
CA GLU A 46 -10.67 10.73 1.70
C GLU A 46 -11.79 10.12 0.84
N LEU A 47 -11.51 9.07 0.07
CA LEU A 47 -12.53 8.33 -0.68
C LEU A 47 -13.49 7.60 0.27
N ARG A 48 -12.97 6.91 1.29
CA ARG A 48 -13.79 6.21 2.29
C ARG A 48 -14.69 7.14 3.10
N LYS A 49 -14.18 8.31 3.49
CA LYS A 49 -14.99 9.36 4.15
C LYS A 49 -16.16 9.84 3.29
N ARG A 50 -16.04 9.74 1.97
CA ARG A 50 -17.08 10.10 0.99
C ARG A 50 -17.97 8.90 0.61
N GLY A 51 -17.88 7.78 1.34
CA GLY A 51 -18.71 6.60 1.12
C GLY A 51 -18.23 5.66 0.02
N VAL A 52 -17.02 5.86 -0.51
CA VAL A 52 -16.45 4.93 -1.50
C VAL A 52 -15.80 3.75 -0.77
N ASP A 53 -16.35 2.56 -0.95
CA ASP A 53 -15.72 1.34 -0.44
C ASP A 53 -14.49 0.98 -1.30
N ILE A 54 -13.38 0.69 -0.62
CA ILE A 54 -12.12 0.34 -1.28
C ILE A 54 -11.54 -0.86 -0.53
N PRO A 55 -11.67 -2.07 -1.08
CA PRO A 55 -11.14 -3.26 -0.44
C PRO A 55 -9.61 -3.19 -0.37
N LYS A 56 -9.05 -3.53 0.78
CA LYS A 56 -7.60 -3.70 0.93
C LYS A 56 -7.18 -4.99 0.25
N LYS A 57 -5.96 -5.03 -0.29
CA LYS A 57 -5.34 -6.28 -0.75
C LYS A 57 -5.43 -7.35 0.33
N ALA A 58 -6.23 -8.38 0.06
CA ALA A 58 -6.34 -9.55 0.92
C ALA A 58 -5.05 -10.37 0.73
N GLY A 59 -4.20 -10.36 1.75
CA GLY A 59 -2.97 -11.14 1.75
C GLY A 59 -2.57 -11.43 3.17
N LYS A 60 -2.98 -12.57 3.71
CA LYS A 60 -2.29 -13.19 4.85
C LYS A 60 -0.91 -13.62 4.33
N ARG A 61 0.06 -12.70 4.32
CA ARG A 61 1.46 -13.12 4.30
C ARG A 61 1.66 -13.91 5.59
N ARG A 62 2.04 -15.19 5.47
CA ARG A 62 2.57 -15.93 6.63
C ARG A 62 3.72 -15.10 7.20
N ASN A 63 3.78 -15.02 8.52
CA ASN A 63 4.81 -14.24 9.17
C ASN A 63 6.16 -14.91 8.87
N PRO A 64 7.09 -14.23 8.17
CA PRO A 64 8.39 -14.82 7.84
C PRO A 64 9.18 -15.23 9.09
N ILE A 65 8.90 -14.59 10.23
CA ILE A 65 9.48 -14.94 11.52
C ILE A 65 9.00 -16.32 11.98
N ASP A 66 7.71 -16.61 11.81
CA ASP A 66 7.16 -17.92 12.20
C ASP A 66 7.73 -19.03 11.31
N GLU A 67 7.90 -18.78 10.01
CA GLU A 67 8.54 -19.72 9.09
C GLU A 67 10.00 -19.99 9.47
N PHE A 68 10.75 -18.93 9.81
CA PHE A 68 12.15 -19.05 10.23
C PHE A 68 12.31 -19.76 11.60
N VAL A 69 11.41 -19.52 12.55
CA VAL A 69 11.42 -20.20 13.86
C VAL A 69 11.18 -21.71 13.70
N GLU A 70 10.30 -22.11 12.76
CA GLU A 70 10.06 -23.52 12.47
C GLU A 70 11.25 -24.20 11.76
N GLU A 71 12.02 -23.47 10.96
CA GLU A 71 13.28 -23.97 10.39
C GLU A 71 14.32 -24.25 11.49
N LEU A 72 14.47 -23.33 12.46
CA LEU A 72 15.43 -23.50 13.56
C LEU A 72 15.09 -24.68 14.47
N LYS A 73 13.81 -24.94 14.75
CA LYS A 73 13.37 -26.07 15.58
C LYS A 73 13.59 -27.43 14.94
N LYS A 74 13.64 -27.52 13.60
CA LYS A 74 13.86 -28.78 12.87
C LYS A 74 15.34 -29.18 12.78
N GLY A 75 16.25 -28.28 13.16
CA GLY A 75 17.70 -28.50 13.15
C GLY A 75 18.31 -28.89 14.51
N GLN A 76 17.49 -29.08 15.55
CA GLN A 76 17.88 -29.64 16.86
C GLN A 76 17.41 -31.09 16.98
#